data_AF-A0A068R540-F1
#
_entry.id   AF-A0A068R540-F1
#
_cell.length_a   1.000
_cell.length_b   1.000
_cell.length_c   1.000
_cell.angle_alpha   90.00
_cell.angle_beta   90.00
_cell.angle_gamma   90.00
#
_symmetry.space_group_name_H-M   'P 1'
#
loop_
_entity.id
_entity.type
_entity.pdbx_description
1 polymer ?
#
loop_
_entity_poly.entity_id
_entity_poly.type
_entity_poly.pdbx_seq_one_letter_code
_entity_poly.pdbx_strand_id
1 'polypeptide(L)'
;MDYGCSINELADIIEQQRYDTSALGGNRVYQLLQTRIDLLDIYKLGHVRAQPVHRLEYKTNRKSPAAAQTMHSLACELFSEWTAKFDAVLAKQSTGDAQ
;
A
#
# COMPACT_ATOMS: atom_id res chain seq x y z
N MET A 1 -14.65 21.81 -5.53
CA MET A 1 -14.08 21.45 -6.85
C MET A 1 -12.89 20.57 -6.55
N ASP A 2 -13.05 19.27 -6.73
CA ASP A 2 -11.98 18.30 -6.56
C ASP A 2 -11.16 18.32 -7.86
N TYR A 3 -9.95 18.87 -7.83
CA TYR A 3 -9.07 19.01 -8.99
C TYR A 3 -8.15 17.78 -9.19
N GLY A 4 -8.45 16.67 -8.50
CA GLY A 4 -7.68 15.43 -8.60
C GLY A 4 -8.19 14.51 -9.72
N CYS A 5 -7.26 13.95 -10.49
CA CYS A 5 -7.54 12.79 -11.34
C CYS A 5 -8.07 11.65 -10.44
N SER A 6 -9.29 11.21 -10.69
CA SER A 6 -9.90 10.10 -9.98
C SER A 6 -9.12 8.82 -10.22
N ILE A 7 -9.30 7.85 -9.33
CA ILE A 7 -8.60 6.57 -9.48
C ILE A 7 -8.99 5.80 -10.74
N ASN A 8 -10.23 5.97 -11.20
CA ASN A 8 -10.71 5.38 -12.43
C ASN A 8 -10.06 6.03 -13.64
N GLU A 9 -9.88 7.36 -13.63
CA GLU A 9 -9.17 8.07 -14.68
C GLU A 9 -7.68 7.67 -14.71
N LEU A 10 -7.03 7.50 -13.56
CA LEU A 10 -5.65 7.00 -13.51
C LEU A 10 -5.54 5.56 -14.05
N ALA A 11 -6.50 4.69 -13.69
CA ALA A 11 -6.56 3.34 -14.22
C ALA A 11 -6.69 3.36 -15.76
N ASP A 12 -7.57 4.21 -16.27
CA ASP A 12 -7.84 4.37 -17.70
C ASP A 12 -6.61 4.93 -18.44
N ILE A 13 -5.89 5.90 -17.86
CA ILE A 13 -4.62 6.42 -18.40
C ILE A 13 -3.58 5.30 -18.52
N ILE A 14 -3.45 4.45 -17.49
CA ILE A 14 -2.47 3.36 -17.48
C ILE A 14 -2.87 2.23 -18.44
N GLU A 15 -4.16 1.92 -18.52
CA GLU A 15 -4.70 0.86 -19.40
C GLU A 15 -4.62 1.23 -20.87
N GLN A 16 -5.03 2.46 -21.20
CA GLN A 16 -5.01 2.98 -22.57
C GLN A 16 -3.64 3.55 -22.98
N GLN A 17 -2.61 3.44 -22.12
CA GLN A 17 -1.26 3.96 -22.34
C GLN A 17 -1.25 5.44 -22.76
N ARG A 18 -2.07 6.28 -22.11
CA ARG A 18 -2.22 7.72 -22.40
C ARG A 18 -1.06 8.56 -21.84
N TYR A 19 0.15 8.06 -22.03
CA TYR A 19 1.43 8.67 -21.64
C TYR A 19 2.44 8.46 -22.78
N ASP A 20 3.55 9.19 -22.79
CA ASP A 20 4.57 9.03 -23.84
C ASP A 20 5.22 7.64 -23.75
N THR A 21 4.96 6.80 -24.75
CA THR A 21 5.49 5.43 -24.87
C THR A 21 6.71 5.34 -25.79
N SER A 22 7.12 6.44 -26.43
CA SER A 22 8.21 6.45 -27.42
C SER A 22 9.53 5.97 -26.81
N ALA A 23 9.85 6.42 -25.59
CA ALA A 23 11.02 5.99 -24.82
C ALA A 23 10.89 4.56 -24.24
N LEU A 24 9.69 3.99 -24.25
CA LEU A 24 9.38 2.70 -23.60
C LEU A 24 9.37 1.53 -24.59
N GLY A 25 9.52 1.78 -25.89
CA GLY A 25 9.54 0.73 -26.92
C GLY A 25 8.25 -0.11 -26.98
N GLY A 26 7.11 0.49 -26.63
CA GLY A 26 5.82 -0.20 -26.54
C GLY A 26 5.65 -1.09 -25.30
N ASN A 27 6.60 -1.11 -24.36
CA ASN A 27 6.48 -1.89 -23.14
C ASN A 27 5.52 -1.25 -22.14
N ARG A 28 4.69 -2.09 -21.51
CA ARG A 28 3.84 -1.68 -20.39
C ARG A 28 4.65 -1.65 -19.11
N VAL A 29 5.21 -0.48 -18.80
CA VAL A 29 6.10 -0.30 -17.64
C VAL A 29 5.38 0.14 -16.36
N TYR A 30 4.15 0.65 -16.49
CA TYR A 30 3.34 1.06 -15.34
C TYR A 30 2.23 0.05 -15.08
N GLN A 31 2.06 -0.28 -13.81
CA GLN A 31 0.96 -1.08 -13.30
C GLN A 31 0.34 -0.34 -12.12
N LEU A 32 -0.98 -0.16 -12.17
CA LEU A 32 -1.71 0.37 -11.03
C LEU A 32 -1.96 -0.75 -10.03
N LEU A 33 -1.50 -0.57 -8.81
CA LEU A 33 -1.75 -1.50 -7.72
C LEU A 33 -3.18 -1.36 -7.18
N GLN A 34 -3.74 -2.48 -6.75
CA GLN A 34 -5.06 -2.57 -6.13
C GLN A 34 -5.04 -2.16 -4.67
N THR A 35 -3.94 -2.39 -3.95
CA THR A 35 -3.84 -2.05 -2.54
C THR A 35 -3.99 -0.54 -2.33
N ARG A 36 -4.95 -0.14 -1.49
CA ARG A 36 -5.20 1.25 -1.09
C ARG A 36 -4.59 1.54 0.27
N ILE A 37 -3.77 2.58 0.34
CA ILE A 37 -3.27 3.13 1.60
C ILE A 37 -4.14 4.33 1.96
N ASP A 38 -5.03 4.15 2.93
CA ASP A 38 -5.89 5.24 3.40
C ASP A 38 -5.07 6.36 4.06
N LEU A 39 -5.54 7.59 3.89
CA LEU A 39 -4.99 8.75 4.58
C LEU A 39 -5.37 8.72 6.06
N LEU A 40 -4.56 8.05 6.88
CA LEU A 40 -4.80 7.88 8.31
C LEU A 40 -3.69 8.55 9.14
N ASP A 41 -4.05 9.14 10.29
CA ASP A 41 -3.09 9.80 11.19
C ASP A 41 -2.06 8.83 11.78
N ILE A 42 -2.36 7.52 11.81
CA ILE A 42 -1.40 6.49 12.26
C ILE A 42 -0.14 6.45 11.39
N TYR A 43 -0.23 6.73 10.08
CA TYR A 43 0.94 6.81 9.20
C TYR A 43 1.81 8.03 9.53
N LYS A 44 1.19 9.17 9.85
CA LYS A 44 1.90 10.36 10.33
C LYS A 44 2.59 10.08 11.67
N LEU A 45 1.90 9.37 12.57
CA LEU A 45 2.48 8.97 13.86
C LEU A 45 3.68 8.03 13.69
N GLY A 46 3.59 7.05 12.79
CA GLY A 46 4.71 6.17 12.43
C GLY A 46 5.93 6.95 11.98
N HIS A 47 5.72 7.94 11.10
CA HIS A 47 6.79 8.83 10.66
C HIS A 47 7.42 9.61 11.82
N VAL A 48 6.62 10.26 12.67
CA VAL A 48 7.10 11.04 13.83
C VAL A 48 7.90 10.15 14.80
N ARG A 49 7.50 8.89 14.98
CA ARG A 49 8.19 7.94 15.87
C ARG A 49 9.35 7.20 15.22
N ALA A 50 9.66 7.46 13.95
CA ALA A 50 10.61 6.69 13.15
C ALA A 50 10.33 5.17 13.22
N GLN A 51 9.06 4.78 13.32
CA GLN A 51 8.62 3.39 13.43
C GLN A 51 7.73 3.03 12.24
N PRO A 52 7.92 1.82 11.66
CA PRO A 52 7.03 1.37 10.61
C PRO A 52 5.62 1.19 11.18
N VAL A 53 4.65 1.79 10.49
CA VAL A 53 3.25 1.90 10.94
C VAL A 53 2.59 0.55 11.29
N HIS A 54 2.99 -0.54 10.63
CA HIS A 54 2.45 -1.88 10.93
C HIS A 54 2.77 -2.33 12.36
N ARG A 55 3.85 -1.84 12.99
CA ARG A 55 4.16 -2.12 14.39
C ARG A 55 3.30 -1.31 15.37
N LEU A 56 2.77 -0.19 14.91
CA LEU A 56 1.88 0.66 15.71
C LEU A 56 0.44 0.17 15.69
N GLU A 57 0.02 -0.56 14.66
CA GLU A 57 -1.37 -0.96 14.51
C GLU A 57 -1.56 -2.28 13.75
N TYR A 58 -1.78 -3.35 14.51
CA TYR A 58 -2.19 -4.67 14.00
C TYR A 58 -3.70 -4.86 13.92
N LYS A 59 -4.46 -4.15 14.77
CA LYS A 59 -5.92 -4.22 14.84
C LYS A 59 -6.48 -2.82 14.93
N THR A 60 -7.70 -2.64 14.45
CA THR A 60 -8.37 -1.35 14.48
C THR A 60 -9.87 -1.53 14.65
N ASN A 61 -10.55 -0.54 15.24
CA ASN A 61 -12.01 -0.54 15.40
C ASN A 61 -12.72 0.20 14.26
N ARG A 62 -11.98 0.84 13.35
CA ARG A 62 -12.54 1.50 12.18
C ARG A 62 -12.94 0.47 11.12
N LYS A 63 -13.71 0.91 10.12
CA LYS A 63 -14.13 0.05 8.99
C LYS A 63 -12.97 -0.31 8.04
N SER A 64 -11.98 0.56 7.91
CA SER A 64 -10.83 0.29 7.04
C SER A 64 -9.84 -0.68 7.68
N PRO A 65 -9.01 -1.37 6.88
CA PRO A 65 -8.04 -2.31 7.41
C PRO A 65 -7.05 -1.67 8.38
N ALA A 66 -6.52 -2.47 9.32
CA ALA A 66 -5.39 -2.06 10.16
C ALA A 66 -4.15 -1.81 9.29
N ALA A 67 -3.27 -0.91 9.72
CA ALA A 67 -2.09 -0.57 8.93
C ALA A 67 -1.20 -1.80 8.65
N ALA A 68 -1.08 -2.73 9.60
CA ALA A 68 -0.37 -4.00 9.35
C ALA A 68 -0.98 -4.83 8.22
N GLN A 69 -2.30 -4.87 8.14
CA GLN A 69 -3.00 -5.60 7.07
C GLN A 69 -2.81 -4.92 5.72
N THR A 70 -2.89 -3.58 5.66
CA THR A 70 -2.64 -2.82 4.42
C THR A 70 -1.21 -3.01 3.93
N MET A 71 -0.21 -2.93 4.83
CA MET A 71 1.19 -3.15 4.46
C MET A 71 1.47 -4.59 4.03
N HIS A 72 0.82 -5.57 4.68
CA HIS A 72 0.87 -6.97 4.27
C HIS A 72 0.32 -7.16 2.86
N SER A 73 -0.89 -6.64 2.57
CA SER A 73 -1.50 -6.74 1.24
C SER A 73 -0.61 -6.09 0.16
N LEU A 74 -0.03 -4.91 0.44
CA LEU A 74 0.88 -4.25 -0.49
C LEU A 74 2.14 -5.09 -0.75
N ALA A 75 2.73 -5.65 0.31
CA ALA A 75 3.93 -6.46 0.20
C ALA A 75 3.68 -7.74 -0.62
N CYS A 76 2.55 -8.40 -0.41
CA CYS A 76 2.16 -9.59 -1.18
C CYS A 76 1.80 -9.25 -2.63
N GLU A 77 1.24 -8.07 -2.89
CA GLU A 77 0.97 -7.60 -4.27
C GLU A 77 2.27 -7.33 -5.05
N LEU A 78 3.28 -6.75 -4.39
CA LEU A 78 4.58 -6.45 -4.99
C LEU A 78 5.49 -7.69 -5.14
N PHE A 79 5.47 -8.58 -4.15
CA PHE A 79 6.40 -9.72 -4.04
C PHE A 79 5.64 -11.01 -3.72
N SER A 80 4.81 -11.43 -4.67
CA SER A 80 3.93 -12.60 -4.51
C SER A 80 4.67 -13.88 -4.10
N GLU A 81 5.92 -14.05 -4.53
CA GLU A 81 6.79 -15.18 -4.20
C GLU A 81 7.14 -15.27 -2.70
N TRP A 82 6.96 -14.17 -1.95
CA TRP A 82 7.25 -14.09 -0.52
C TRP A 82 5.98 -14.01 0.35
N THR A 83 4.79 -14.19 -0.24
CA THR A 83 3.50 -14.13 0.49
C THR A 83 3.52 -14.94 1.79
N ALA A 84 3.99 -16.20 1.74
CA ALA A 84 4.06 -17.06 2.92
C ALA A 84 4.96 -16.49 4.05
N LYS A 85 6.02 -15.75 3.69
CA LYS A 85 6.88 -15.08 4.67
C LYS A 85 6.17 -13.87 5.29
N PHE A 86 5.45 -13.10 4.48
CA PHE A 86 4.65 -11.98 4.98
C PHE A 86 3.49 -12.44 5.86
N ASP A 87 2.83 -13.54 5.50
CA ASP A 87 1.79 -14.18 6.34
C ASP A 87 2.35 -14.54 7.72
N ALA A 88 3.54 -15.15 7.75
CA ALA A 88 4.21 -15.50 8.99
C ALA A 88 4.55 -14.28 9.87
N VAL A 89 4.90 -13.13 9.27
CA VAL A 89 5.13 -11.87 10.00
C VAL A 89 3.82 -11.32 10.57
N LEU A 90 2.74 -11.34 9.79
CA LEU A 90 1.44 -10.84 10.21
C LEU A 90 0.85 -11.68 11.35
N ALA A 91 1.00 -13.00 11.28
CA ALA A 91 0.54 -13.93 12.31
C ALA A 91 1.28 -13.75 13.64
N LYS A 92 2.54 -13.31 13.61
CA LYS A 92 3.39 -13.15 14.80
C LYS A 92 3.14 -11.89 15.61
N GLN A 93 2.16 -11.04 15.22
CA GLN A 93 1.76 -9.78 15.89
C GLN A 93 2.87 -9.22 16.78
N SER A 94 3.81 -8.45 16.23
CA SER A 94 4.90 -7.93 17.07
C SER A 94 4.25 -7.13 18.20
N THR A 95 4.36 -7.66 19.41
CA THR A 95 4.07 -6.88 20.61
C THR A 95 5.10 -5.77 20.54
N GLY A 96 4.69 -4.57 20.11
CA GLY A 96 5.60 -3.43 20.09
C GLY A 96 6.24 -3.37 21.46
N ASP A 97 7.57 -3.44 21.52
CA ASP A 97 8.28 -3.37 22.78
C ASP A 97 7.67 -2.21 23.58
N ALA A 98 7.13 -2.54 24.75
CA ALA A 98 6.57 -1.55 25.66
C ALA A 98 7.68 -0.55 25.94
N GLN A 99 7.55 0.64 25.36
CA GLN A 99 8.44 1.76 25.63
C GLN A 99 7.91 2.59 26.79
#